data_AF-A0A849Z5T5-F1
#
_entry.id   AF-A0A849Z5T5-F1
#
_cell.length_a   1.000
_cell.length_b   1.000
_cell.length_c   1.000
_cell.angle_alpha   90.00
_cell.angle_beta   90.00
_cell.angle_gamma   90.00
#
_symmetry.space_group_name_H-M   'P 1'
#
loop_
_entity.id
_entity.type
_entity.pdbx_description
1 polymer ?
#
loop_
_entity_poly.entity_id
_entity_poly.type
_entity_poly.pdbx_seq_one_letter_code
_entity_poly.pdbx_strand_id
1 'polypeptide(L)'
;MLVMWVYVGSAPRPGRALDAVDAIGITVLGFAFAMMATGKHDGEQAELVPLLAVGWTLVARAALVPSHAVRTAVLGFTATTPLIVMTYVIADQAPVMRAIYASFWTSTAIITTTVISRIIYGLVRQVRQAMKVGQYTLVESIGAGGMGVVYRADHALLRRPTAIKLLAADKAGVTDIARFEREVQVTSRLTHPNTVAIYDFGRTPEGVFYYAMEYLEGLTLEHLVKASGPLPPARAIHLVSQVCGALHEAHVSGVVDRDVKPANVIVTTRG
;
A
#
# COMPACT_ATOMS: atom_id res chain seq x y z
N MET A 1 5.50 -19.21 -7.49
CA MET A 1 5.25 -18.55 -6.18
C MET A 1 5.49 -17.04 -6.24
N LEU A 2 6.64 -16.57 -6.74
CA LEU A 2 6.95 -15.14 -6.97
C LEU A 2 5.95 -14.39 -7.88
N VAL A 3 5.53 -15.01 -8.99
CA VAL A 3 4.61 -14.39 -9.97
C VAL A 3 3.21 -14.13 -9.39
N MET A 4 2.76 -14.98 -8.47
CA MET A 4 1.44 -14.85 -7.85
C MET A 4 1.38 -13.67 -6.87
N TRP A 5 2.52 -13.22 -6.35
CA TRP A 5 2.58 -12.14 -5.35
C TRP A 5 2.66 -10.75 -6.01
N VAL A 6 3.36 -10.64 -7.15
CA VAL A 6 3.40 -9.41 -7.96
C VAL A 6 2.00 -9.00 -8.47
N TYR A 7 1.11 -9.97 -8.68
CA TYR A 7 -0.25 -9.72 -9.19
C TYR A 7 -1.30 -9.35 -8.13
N VAL A 8 -1.02 -9.54 -6.84
CA VAL A 8 -2.03 -9.40 -5.75
C VAL A 8 -1.95 -8.05 -5.02
N GLY A 9 -1.13 -7.11 -5.50
CA GLY A 9 -1.00 -5.76 -4.95
C GLY A 9 -2.28 -4.91 -4.94
N SER A 10 -3.32 -5.32 -5.69
CA SER A 10 -4.52 -4.50 -5.94
C SER A 10 -5.85 -5.06 -5.38
N ALA A 11 -5.86 -6.20 -4.67
CA ALA A 11 -7.10 -6.80 -4.16
C ALA A 11 -7.13 -6.98 -2.62
N PRO A 12 -8.31 -6.88 -1.97
CA PRO A 12 -8.43 -7.08 -0.53
C PRO A 12 -8.03 -8.52 -0.15
N ARG A 13 -6.94 -8.63 0.64
CA ARG A 13 -6.28 -9.88 1.00
C ARG A 13 -7.22 -10.85 1.75
N PRO A 14 -7.48 -12.07 1.25
CA PRO A 14 -7.89 -13.18 2.11
C PRO A 14 -6.63 -13.69 2.84
N GLY A 15 -6.26 -13.02 3.93
CA GLY A 15 -4.95 -13.18 4.57
C GLY A 15 -4.55 -14.62 4.91
N ARG A 16 -5.50 -15.46 5.33
CA ARG A 16 -5.20 -16.84 5.77
C ARG A 16 -4.82 -17.81 4.64
N ALA A 17 -5.42 -17.69 3.47
CA ALA A 17 -5.17 -18.61 2.36
C ALA A 17 -3.78 -18.36 1.74
N LEU A 18 -3.43 -17.09 1.51
CA LEU A 18 -2.11 -16.71 1.03
C LEU A 18 -1.01 -17.06 2.04
N ASP A 19 -1.31 -16.91 3.34
CA ASP A 19 -0.38 -17.28 4.39
C ASP A 19 -0.11 -18.77 4.46
N ALA A 20 -1.13 -19.60 4.25
CA ALA A 20 -1.00 -21.04 4.18
C ALA A 20 -0.20 -21.48 2.95
N VAL A 21 -0.46 -20.89 1.79
CA VAL A 21 0.29 -21.17 0.55
C VAL A 21 1.78 -20.85 0.70
N ASP A 22 2.10 -19.70 1.29
CA ASP A 22 3.48 -19.30 1.57
C ASP A 22 4.17 -20.27 2.55
N ALA A 23 3.49 -20.67 3.62
CA ALA A 23 4.04 -21.63 4.58
C ALA A 23 4.30 -23.00 3.94
N ILE A 24 3.31 -23.54 3.22
CA ILE A 24 3.44 -24.83 2.52
C ILE A 24 4.57 -24.75 1.49
N GLY A 25 4.62 -23.68 0.69
CA GLY A 25 5.64 -23.52 -0.33
C GLY A 25 7.07 -23.50 0.23
N ILE A 26 7.30 -22.77 1.32
CA ILE A 26 8.60 -22.72 1.99
C ILE A 26 8.98 -24.08 2.58
N THR A 27 8.04 -24.78 3.21
CA THR A 27 8.30 -26.12 3.78
C THR A 27 8.63 -27.11 2.67
N VAL A 28 7.85 -27.16 1.59
CA VAL A 28 8.09 -28.05 0.43
C VAL A 28 9.45 -27.77 -0.19
N LEU A 29 9.83 -26.50 -0.33
CA LEU A 29 11.14 -26.13 -0.88
C LEU A 29 12.29 -26.55 0.05
N GLY A 30 12.12 -26.42 1.37
CA GLY A 30 13.07 -26.93 2.35
C GLY A 30 13.29 -28.44 2.21
N PHE A 31 12.21 -29.21 2.02
CA PHE A 31 12.30 -30.64 1.72
C PHE A 31 12.98 -30.93 0.38
N ALA A 32 12.70 -30.15 -0.67
CA ALA A 32 13.34 -30.31 -1.97
C ALA A 32 14.86 -30.10 -1.90
N PHE A 33 15.31 -29.08 -1.15
CA PHE A 33 16.74 -28.86 -0.91
C PHE A 33 17.37 -29.96 -0.05
N ALA A 34 16.65 -30.50 0.93
CA ALA A 34 17.08 -31.68 1.69
C ALA A 34 17.24 -32.91 0.78
N MET A 35 16.34 -33.11 -0.17
CA MET A 35 16.44 -34.19 -1.16
C MET A 35 17.59 -33.97 -2.14
N MET A 36 17.90 -32.73 -2.52
CA MET A 36 19.07 -32.42 -3.36
C MET A 36 20.38 -32.82 -2.68
N ALA A 37 20.44 -32.72 -1.34
CA ALA A 37 21.60 -33.17 -0.57
C ALA A 37 21.83 -34.69 -0.63
N THR A 38 20.86 -35.50 -1.10
CA THR A 38 21.02 -36.95 -1.26
C THR A 38 21.69 -37.35 -2.58
N GLY A 39 21.82 -36.43 -3.54
CA GLY A 39 22.52 -36.70 -4.78
C GLY A 39 24.00 -36.91 -4.50
N LYS A 40 24.55 -38.09 -4.80
CA LYS A 40 25.99 -38.35 -4.67
C LYS A 40 26.76 -37.34 -5.53
N HIS A 41 27.39 -36.39 -4.86
CA HIS A 41 28.32 -35.45 -5.45
C HIS A 41 29.72 -35.79 -4.94
N ASP A 42 30.64 -36.06 -5.86
CA ASP A 42 32.00 -36.56 -5.57
C ASP A 42 32.94 -35.47 -5.00
N GLY A 43 32.47 -34.67 -4.03
CA GLY A 43 33.27 -33.62 -3.40
C GLY A 43 32.96 -33.46 -1.90
N GLU A 44 33.98 -33.14 -1.11
CA GLU A 44 33.93 -32.94 0.36
C GLU A 44 32.85 -31.93 0.84
N GLN A 45 32.30 -31.10 -0.07
CA GLN A 45 31.43 -29.97 0.24
C GLN A 45 30.06 -29.97 -0.47
N ALA A 46 29.60 -31.13 -0.95
CA ALA A 46 28.29 -31.30 -1.60
C ALA A 46 27.10 -30.67 -0.83
N GLU A 47 27.19 -30.63 0.51
CA GLU A 47 26.15 -30.14 1.41
C GLU A 47 26.06 -28.60 1.49
N LEU A 48 27.10 -27.88 1.05
CA LEU A 48 27.11 -26.41 1.10
C LEU A 48 26.11 -25.78 0.13
N VAL A 49 25.91 -26.39 -1.04
CA VAL A 49 25.01 -25.90 -2.08
C VAL A 49 23.56 -25.82 -1.60
N PRO A 50 22.93 -26.90 -1.07
CA PRO A 50 21.57 -26.84 -0.56
C PRO A 50 21.45 -25.95 0.68
N LEU A 51 22.46 -25.90 1.56
CA LEU A 51 22.48 -25.00 2.73
C LEU A 51 22.43 -23.52 2.32
N LEU A 52 23.28 -23.11 1.37
CA LEU A 52 23.29 -21.75 0.84
C LEU A 52 21.99 -21.43 0.10
N ALA A 53 21.46 -22.38 -0.68
CA ALA A 53 20.23 -22.19 -1.43
C ALA A 53 19.00 -21.97 -0.53
N VAL A 54 18.86 -22.74 0.55
CA VAL A 54 17.80 -22.52 1.57
C VAL A 54 17.98 -21.15 2.22
N GLY A 55 19.21 -20.81 2.63
CA GLY A 55 19.51 -19.52 3.26
C GLY A 55 19.12 -18.33 2.38
N TRP A 56 19.57 -18.31 1.12
CA TRP A 56 19.22 -17.25 0.17
C TRP A 56 17.72 -17.19 -0.13
N THR A 57 17.04 -18.34 -0.18
CA THR A 57 15.58 -18.36 -0.40
C THR A 57 14.83 -17.74 0.78
N LEU A 58 15.25 -18.03 2.03
CA LEU A 58 14.66 -17.44 3.22
C LEU A 58 14.86 -15.91 3.24
N VAL A 59 16.06 -15.45 2.91
CA VAL A 59 16.38 -14.01 2.80
C VAL A 59 15.52 -13.34 1.71
N ALA A 60 15.47 -13.91 0.51
CA ALA A 60 14.67 -13.38 -0.59
C ALA A 60 13.18 -13.30 -0.22
N ARG A 61 12.65 -14.35 0.44
CA ARG A 61 11.26 -14.36 0.91
C ARG A 61 11.00 -13.30 1.98
N ALA A 62 11.91 -13.10 2.94
CA ALA A 62 11.75 -12.06 3.96
C ALA A 62 11.72 -10.65 3.39
N ALA A 63 12.45 -10.40 2.30
CA ALA A 63 12.42 -9.13 1.58
C ALA A 63 11.11 -8.94 0.79
N LEU A 64 10.65 -9.98 0.10
CA LEU A 64 9.45 -9.92 -0.76
C LEU A 64 8.14 -9.95 0.03
N VAL A 65 8.06 -10.80 1.05
CA VAL A 65 6.86 -11.04 1.87
C VAL A 65 7.20 -10.76 3.33
N PRO A 66 7.29 -9.48 3.73
CA PRO A 66 7.60 -9.12 5.10
C PRO A 66 6.49 -9.60 6.04
N SER A 67 6.87 -10.39 7.03
CA SER A 67 5.97 -10.92 8.06
C SER A 67 6.50 -10.65 9.46
N HIS A 68 5.67 -10.90 10.47
CA HIS A 68 6.08 -10.77 11.86
C HIS A 68 7.28 -11.68 12.18
N ALA A 69 8.20 -11.20 13.03
CA ALA A 69 9.48 -11.86 13.28
C ALA A 69 9.32 -13.32 13.75
N VAL A 70 8.36 -13.57 14.64
CA VAL A 70 8.03 -14.92 15.13
C VAL A 70 7.63 -15.86 13.99
N ARG A 71 6.80 -15.40 13.05
CA ARG A 71 6.38 -16.22 11.90
C ARG A 71 7.55 -16.51 10.97
N THR A 72 8.40 -15.51 10.69
CA THR A 72 9.62 -15.71 9.90
C THR A 72 10.54 -16.75 10.55
N ALA A 73 10.72 -16.68 11.88
CA ALA A 73 11.55 -17.64 12.61
C ALA A 73 10.98 -19.07 12.55
N VAL A 74 9.67 -19.23 12.76
CA VAL A 74 9.00 -20.54 12.65
C VAL A 74 9.14 -21.11 11.24
N LEU A 75 8.89 -20.31 10.20
CA LEU A 75 9.04 -20.74 8.81
C LEU A 75 10.48 -21.15 8.49
N GLY A 76 11.45 -20.34 8.93
CA GLY A 76 12.87 -20.64 8.79
C GLY A 76 13.23 -21.98 9.43
N PHE A 77 12.79 -22.22 10.67
CA PHE A 77 13.02 -23.47 11.39
C PHE A 77 12.39 -24.67 10.66
N THR A 78 11.13 -24.54 10.21
CA THR A 78 10.45 -25.63 9.49
C THR A 78 11.12 -25.96 8.15
N ALA A 79 11.71 -24.96 7.48
CA ALA A 79 12.39 -25.15 6.19
C ALA A 79 13.77 -25.80 6.33
N THR A 80 14.50 -25.49 7.41
CA THR A 80 15.89 -25.95 7.60
C THR A 80 15.99 -27.28 8.36
N THR A 81 15.00 -27.63 9.19
CA THR A 81 15.02 -28.87 10.00
C THR A 81 15.19 -30.14 9.14
N PRO A 82 14.44 -30.34 8.04
CA PRO A 82 14.62 -31.53 7.19
C PRO A 82 16.03 -31.63 6.61
N LEU A 83 16.64 -30.50 6.26
CA LEU A 83 17.99 -30.45 5.72
C LEU A 83 19.03 -30.87 6.76
N ILE A 84 18.94 -30.36 7.99
CA ILE A 84 19.87 -30.73 9.08
C ILE A 84 19.78 -32.23 9.39
N VAL A 85 18.56 -32.77 9.47
CA VAL A 85 18.32 -34.20 9.69
C VAL A 85 18.90 -35.03 8.56
N MET A 86 18.69 -34.62 7.31
CA MET A 86 19.18 -35.34 6.14
C MET A 86 20.72 -35.35 6.07
N THR A 87 21.37 -34.23 6.37
CA THR A 87 22.82 -34.13 6.49
C THR A 87 23.38 -35.08 7.54
N TYR A 88 22.69 -35.27 8.67
CA TYR A 88 23.10 -36.24 9.69
C TYR A 88 22.97 -37.69 9.22
N VAL A 89 21.87 -38.03 8.55
CA VAL A 89 21.54 -39.41 8.13
C VAL A 89 22.40 -39.89 6.97
N ILE A 90 22.80 -39.01 6.04
CA ILE A 90 23.52 -39.38 4.81
C ILE A 90 25.04 -39.32 5.00
N ALA A 91 25.54 -38.63 6.02
CA ALA A 91 26.97 -38.43 6.19
C ALA A 91 27.70 -39.72 6.57
N ASP A 92 28.46 -40.27 5.61
CA ASP A 92 29.32 -41.45 5.81
C ASP A 92 30.48 -41.20 6.79
N GLN A 93 30.94 -39.95 6.90
CA GLN A 93 32.01 -39.54 7.82
C GLN A 93 31.61 -38.33 8.66
N ALA A 94 31.97 -38.37 9.96
CA ALA A 94 31.74 -37.31 10.93
C ALA A 94 30.30 -36.70 10.91
N PRO A 95 29.23 -37.52 10.96
CA PRO A 95 27.84 -37.05 10.81
C PRO A 95 27.45 -36.00 11.85
N VAL A 96 27.94 -36.15 13.09
CA VAL A 96 27.72 -35.18 14.17
C VAL A 96 28.35 -33.83 13.84
N MET A 97 29.58 -33.81 13.34
CA MET A 97 30.29 -32.56 13.02
C MET A 97 29.60 -31.83 11.87
N ARG A 98 29.19 -32.55 10.82
CA ARG A 98 28.48 -31.97 9.68
C ARG A 98 27.11 -31.40 10.07
N ALA A 99 26.37 -32.10 10.93
CA ALA A 99 25.11 -31.60 11.47
C ALA A 99 25.29 -30.33 12.33
N ILE A 100 26.38 -30.22 13.10
CA ILE A 100 26.73 -29.01 13.86
C ILE A 100 27.00 -27.84 12.90
N TYR A 101 27.80 -28.04 11.85
CA TYR A 101 28.05 -27.01 10.84
C TYR A 101 26.77 -26.55 10.13
N ALA A 102 25.91 -27.50 9.71
CA ALA A 102 24.62 -27.19 9.10
C ALA A 102 23.70 -26.41 10.06
N SER A 103 23.68 -26.79 11.34
CA SER A 103 22.90 -26.09 12.38
C SER A 103 23.40 -24.67 12.62
N PHE A 104 24.72 -24.46 12.60
CA PHE A 104 25.32 -23.13 12.74
C PHE A 104 24.92 -22.21 11.58
N TRP A 105 25.08 -22.66 10.33
CA TRP A 105 24.75 -21.88 9.13
C TRP A 105 23.25 -21.59 8.99
N THR A 106 22.39 -22.56 9.30
CA THR A 106 20.94 -22.37 9.25
C THR A 106 20.48 -21.42 10.36
N SER A 107 21.10 -21.47 11.55
CA SER A 107 20.82 -20.52 12.65
C SER A 107 21.19 -19.09 12.27
N THR A 108 22.37 -18.86 11.68
CA THR A 108 22.76 -17.51 11.23
C THR A 108 21.84 -16.99 10.14
N ALA A 109 21.41 -17.84 9.21
CA ALA A 109 20.44 -17.50 8.18
C ALA A 109 19.06 -17.14 8.77
N ILE A 110 18.56 -17.93 9.72
CA ILE A 110 17.27 -17.65 10.40
C ILE A 110 17.35 -16.34 11.19
N ILE A 111 18.42 -16.10 11.94
CA ILE A 111 18.62 -14.87 12.71
C ILE A 111 18.63 -13.67 11.76
N THR A 112 19.46 -13.72 10.72
CA THR A 112 19.59 -12.63 9.73
C THR A 112 18.25 -12.32 9.06
N THR A 113 17.55 -13.36 8.60
CA THR A 113 16.23 -13.25 7.94
C THR A 113 15.17 -12.69 8.89
N THR A 114 15.22 -13.07 10.17
CA THR A 114 14.30 -12.58 11.21
C THR A 114 14.53 -11.11 11.53
N VAL A 115 15.80 -10.69 11.62
CA VAL A 115 16.17 -9.28 11.83
C VAL A 115 15.72 -8.43 10.63
N ILE A 116 16.03 -8.85 9.40
CA ILE A 116 15.58 -8.17 8.17
C ILE A 116 14.05 -8.06 8.15
N SER A 117 13.34 -9.17 8.41
CA SER A 117 11.87 -9.17 8.46
C SER A 117 11.34 -8.19 9.51
N ARG A 118 11.94 -8.15 10.71
CA ARG A 118 11.52 -7.25 11.79
C ARG A 118 11.70 -5.78 11.40
N ILE A 119 12.82 -5.44 10.77
CA ILE A 119 13.11 -4.07 10.31
C ILE A 119 12.13 -3.69 9.19
N ILE A 120 12.02 -4.48 8.13
CA ILE A 120 11.14 -4.18 6.99
C ILE A 120 9.67 -4.11 7.44
N TYR A 121 9.20 -5.09 8.21
CA TYR A 121 7.83 -5.10 8.72
C TYR A 121 7.56 -3.89 9.63
N GLY A 122 8.53 -3.53 10.48
CA GLY A 122 8.46 -2.32 11.32
C GLY A 122 8.33 -1.05 10.49
N LEU A 123 9.19 -0.88 9.47
CA LEU A 123 9.18 0.26 8.55
C LEU A 123 7.86 0.34 7.77
N VAL A 124 7.42 -0.75 7.15
CA VAL A 124 6.15 -0.80 6.40
C VAL A 124 4.97 -0.43 7.29
N ARG A 125 4.97 -0.90 8.55
CA ARG A 125 3.93 -0.56 9.52
C ARG A 125 3.97 0.92 9.90
N GLN A 126 5.16 1.48 10.13
CA GLN A 126 5.33 2.91 10.42
C GLN A 126 4.87 3.78 9.25
N VAL A 127 5.26 3.44 8.01
CA VAL A 127 4.81 4.14 6.81
C VAL A 127 3.29 4.08 6.69
N ARG A 128 2.67 2.91 6.87
CA ARG A 128 1.20 2.81 6.84
C ARG A 128 0.51 3.63 7.92
N GLN A 129 1.11 3.72 9.10
CA GLN A 129 0.58 4.57 10.18
C GLN A 129 0.73 6.05 9.85
N ALA A 130 1.86 6.47 9.29
CA ALA A 130 2.07 7.84 8.81
C ALA A 130 1.13 8.20 7.66
N MET A 131 0.76 7.22 6.83
CA MET A 131 -0.21 7.36 5.75
C MET A 131 -1.67 7.23 6.24
N LYS A 132 -1.93 7.21 7.55
CA LYS A 132 -3.29 7.15 8.09
C LYS A 132 -3.72 8.52 8.60
N VAL A 133 -4.83 9.00 8.09
CA VAL A 133 -5.44 10.29 8.48
C VAL A 133 -6.86 10.00 8.95
N GLY A 134 -7.11 10.15 10.25
CA GLY A 134 -8.39 9.77 10.85
C GLY A 134 -8.77 8.32 10.57
N GLN A 135 -9.94 8.09 9.94
CA GLN A 135 -10.44 6.77 9.53
C GLN A 135 -10.00 6.33 8.14
N TYR A 136 -9.07 7.08 7.52
CA TYR A 136 -8.71 6.92 6.12
C TYR A 136 -7.25 6.51 5.97
N THR A 137 -6.98 5.63 5.01
CA THR A 137 -5.63 5.25 4.62
C THR A 137 -5.31 5.89 3.28
N LEU A 138 -4.33 6.79 3.25
CA LEU A 138 -3.84 7.42 2.03
C LEU A 138 -3.15 6.37 1.14
N VAL A 139 -3.50 6.35 -0.13
CA VAL A 139 -3.02 5.34 -1.10
C VAL A 139 -2.01 5.96 -2.06
N GLU A 140 -2.43 7.00 -2.80
CA GLU A 140 -1.58 7.69 -3.79
C GLU A 140 -1.94 9.17 -3.86
N SER A 141 -0.98 10.01 -4.21
CA SER A 141 -1.23 11.44 -4.48
C SER A 141 -1.85 11.58 -5.87
N ILE A 142 -3.02 12.22 -5.96
CA ILE A 142 -3.76 12.44 -7.21
C ILE A 142 -3.73 13.89 -7.69
N GLY A 143 -3.21 14.81 -6.86
CA GLY A 143 -3.03 16.19 -7.25
C GLY A 143 -2.29 16.98 -6.18
N ALA A 144 -1.49 17.96 -6.58
CA ALA A 144 -0.80 18.87 -5.69
C ALA A 144 -0.93 20.31 -6.21
N GLY A 145 -1.12 21.26 -5.32
CA GLY A 145 -1.25 22.67 -5.66
C GLY A 145 -0.86 23.59 -4.51
N GLY A 146 -1.01 24.90 -4.72
CA GLY A 146 -0.58 25.92 -3.75
C GLY A 146 -1.23 25.80 -2.37
N MET A 147 -2.45 25.25 -2.30
CA MET A 147 -3.22 25.07 -1.07
C MET A 147 -2.98 23.72 -0.38
N GLY A 148 -2.22 22.79 -0.97
CA GLY A 148 -1.99 21.47 -0.39
C GLY A 148 -1.97 20.33 -1.39
N VAL A 149 -2.09 19.11 -0.89
CA VAL A 149 -2.00 17.87 -1.66
C VAL A 149 -3.28 17.06 -1.48
N VAL A 150 -3.78 16.48 -2.58
CA VAL A 150 -4.94 15.60 -2.61
C VAL A 150 -4.47 14.16 -2.82
N TYR A 151 -4.93 13.26 -1.95
CA TYR A 151 -4.65 11.84 -2.01
C TYR A 151 -5.92 11.05 -2.30
N ARG A 152 -5.82 9.99 -3.10
CA ARG A 152 -6.80 8.90 -3.07
C ARG A 152 -6.63 8.15 -1.76
N ALA A 153 -7.72 7.86 -1.07
CA ALA A 153 -7.73 7.20 0.22
C ALA A 153 -8.87 6.20 0.34
N ASP A 154 -8.66 5.16 1.12
CA ASP A 154 -9.67 4.16 1.43
C ASP A 154 -10.21 4.40 2.85
N HIS A 155 -11.53 4.51 2.98
CA HIS A 155 -12.19 4.60 4.27
C HIS A 155 -12.21 3.22 4.94
N ALA A 156 -11.74 3.11 6.19
CA ALA A 156 -11.52 1.84 6.89
C ALA A 156 -12.76 0.91 6.94
N LEU A 157 -13.94 1.46 7.21
CA LEU A 157 -15.20 0.70 7.32
C LEU A 157 -15.96 0.56 6.00
N LEU A 158 -16.14 1.66 5.27
CA LEU A 158 -16.99 1.71 4.08
C LEU A 158 -16.33 1.09 2.84
N ARG A 159 -15.00 0.91 2.83
CA ARG A 159 -14.21 0.38 1.69
C ARG A 159 -14.54 1.03 0.34
N ARG A 160 -14.99 2.28 0.36
CA ARG A 160 -15.21 3.10 -0.84
C ARG A 160 -14.00 4.01 -1.04
N PRO A 161 -13.61 4.26 -2.30
CA PRO A 161 -12.59 5.25 -2.59
C PRO A 161 -13.08 6.64 -2.16
N THR A 162 -12.17 7.42 -1.59
CA THR A 162 -12.40 8.80 -1.12
C THR A 162 -11.20 9.65 -1.50
N ALA A 163 -11.39 10.96 -1.66
CA ALA A 163 -10.29 11.89 -1.85
C ALA A 163 -10.05 12.64 -0.54
N ILE A 164 -8.79 12.75 -0.11
CA ILE A 164 -8.41 13.55 1.06
C ILE A 164 -7.51 14.67 0.63
N LYS A 165 -7.91 15.91 0.93
CA LYS A 165 -7.05 17.07 0.78
C LYS A 165 -6.38 17.39 2.11
N LEU A 166 -5.05 17.37 2.12
CA LEU A 166 -4.20 17.83 3.21
C LEU A 166 -3.74 19.26 2.89
N LEU A 167 -3.98 20.21 3.81
CA LEU A 167 -3.50 21.58 3.66
C LEU A 167 -2.01 21.66 4.03
N ALA A 168 -1.24 22.46 3.29
CA ALA A 168 0.18 22.65 3.59
C ALA A 168 0.35 23.41 4.92
N ALA A 169 0.95 22.75 5.92
CA ALA A 169 1.19 23.33 7.25
C ALA A 169 2.00 24.63 7.21
N ASP A 170 2.91 24.74 6.24
CA ASP A 170 3.91 25.81 6.14
C ASP A 170 3.37 27.10 5.52
N LYS A 171 2.14 27.08 4.98
CA LYS A 171 1.56 28.20 4.21
C LYS A 171 0.25 28.74 4.76
N ALA A 172 -0.35 28.05 5.74
CA ALA A 172 -1.60 28.49 6.35
C ALA A 172 -1.31 29.17 7.69
N GLY A 173 -1.50 30.49 7.76
CA GLY A 173 -1.56 31.16 9.06
C GLY A 173 -2.76 30.66 9.87
N VAL A 174 -2.76 30.88 11.19
CA VAL A 174 -3.90 30.48 12.07
C VAL A 174 -5.24 31.04 11.56
N THR A 175 -5.23 32.25 10.99
CA THR A 175 -6.39 32.88 10.35
C THR A 175 -6.84 32.21 9.06
N ASP A 176 -5.94 31.60 8.29
CA ASP A 176 -6.29 30.90 7.05
C ASP A 176 -6.98 29.58 7.37
N ILE A 177 -6.50 28.85 8.38
CA ILE A 177 -7.10 27.59 8.82
C ILE A 177 -8.55 27.79 9.27
N ALA A 178 -8.82 28.83 10.07
CA ALA A 178 -10.19 29.12 10.53
C ALA A 178 -11.13 29.51 9.38
N ARG A 179 -10.61 30.19 8.34
CA ARG A 179 -11.38 30.49 7.13
C ARG A 179 -11.70 29.22 6.34
N PHE A 180 -10.69 28.36 6.13
CA PHE A 180 -10.87 27.08 5.43
C PHE A 180 -11.84 26.16 6.15
N GLU A 181 -11.75 26.05 7.48
CA GLU A 181 -12.67 25.24 8.29
C GLU A 181 -14.11 25.72 8.13
N ARG A 182 -14.33 27.04 8.14
CA ARG A 182 -15.65 27.64 7.87
C ARG A 182 -16.14 27.35 6.46
N GLU A 183 -15.28 27.47 5.46
CA GLU A 183 -15.61 27.21 4.06
C GLU A 183 -16.01 25.74 3.85
N VAL A 184 -15.21 24.80 4.36
CA VAL A 184 -15.52 23.36 4.34
C VAL A 184 -16.84 23.07 5.05
N GLN A 185 -17.09 23.70 6.20
CA GLN A 185 -18.34 23.50 6.93
C GLN A 185 -19.57 23.95 6.13
N VAL A 186 -19.51 25.08 5.43
CA VAL A 186 -20.64 25.54 4.63
C VAL A 186 -20.78 24.69 3.36
N THR A 187 -19.68 24.37 2.69
CA THR A 187 -19.67 23.51 1.49
C THR A 187 -20.19 22.10 1.78
N SER A 188 -19.94 21.56 2.99
CA SER A 188 -20.47 20.24 3.40
C SER A 188 -22.00 20.16 3.46
N ARG A 189 -22.71 21.29 3.43
CA ARG A 189 -24.17 21.36 3.42
C ARG A 189 -24.76 21.38 2.01
N LEU A 190 -23.93 21.55 0.99
CA LEU A 190 -24.36 21.54 -0.40
C LEU A 190 -24.72 20.11 -0.81
N THR A 191 -25.82 19.97 -1.54
CA THR A 191 -26.42 18.66 -1.89
C THR A 191 -26.64 18.51 -3.39
N HIS A 192 -26.31 19.52 -4.19
CA HIS A 192 -26.48 19.47 -5.63
C HIS A 192 -25.68 18.31 -6.25
N PRO A 193 -26.25 17.56 -7.21
CA PRO A 193 -25.61 16.37 -7.79
C PRO A 193 -24.31 16.64 -8.55
N ASN A 194 -24.05 17.91 -8.92
CA ASN A 194 -22.80 18.35 -9.56
C ASN A 194 -21.85 19.07 -8.60
N THR A 195 -22.09 18.99 -7.29
CA THR A 195 -21.17 19.48 -6.25
C THR A 195 -20.52 18.29 -5.56
N VAL A 196 -19.19 18.32 -5.41
CA VAL A 196 -18.46 17.27 -4.69
C VAL A 196 -18.94 17.20 -3.24
N ALA A 197 -19.38 16.03 -2.81
CA ALA A 197 -19.81 15.82 -1.43
C ALA A 197 -18.59 15.76 -0.48
N ILE A 198 -18.60 16.59 0.57
CA ILE A 198 -17.64 16.51 1.67
C ILE A 198 -18.21 15.56 2.73
N TYR A 199 -17.43 14.56 3.11
CA TYR A 199 -17.85 13.55 4.08
C TYR A 199 -17.46 13.89 5.51
N ASP A 200 -16.25 14.41 5.71
CA ASP A 200 -15.71 14.70 7.04
C ASP A 200 -14.54 15.69 6.94
N PHE A 201 -14.16 16.31 8.05
CA PHE A 201 -12.97 17.14 8.17
C PHE A 201 -12.37 17.07 9.58
N GLY A 202 -11.09 17.36 9.69
CA GLY A 202 -10.40 17.31 10.98
C GLY A 202 -8.96 17.76 10.91
N ARG A 203 -8.20 17.40 11.95
CA ARG A 203 -6.77 17.66 12.04
C ARG A 203 -6.02 16.36 12.32
N THR A 204 -4.86 16.19 11.70
CA THR A 204 -3.95 15.09 12.05
C THR A 204 -3.36 15.32 13.45
N PRO A 205 -2.75 14.30 14.08
CA PRO A 205 -2.03 14.47 15.34
C PRO A 205 -0.94 15.56 15.30
N GLU A 206 -0.37 15.81 14.11
CA GLU A 206 0.64 16.83 13.84
C GLU A 206 0.03 18.22 13.60
N GLY A 207 -1.30 18.37 13.71
CA GLY A 207 -2.01 19.63 13.55
C GLY A 207 -2.38 20.00 12.11
N VAL A 208 -2.12 19.12 11.15
CA VAL A 208 -2.43 19.38 9.74
C VAL A 208 -3.92 19.25 9.49
N PHE A 209 -4.56 20.32 9.00
CA PHE A 209 -5.98 20.27 8.64
C PHE A 209 -6.20 19.45 7.37
N TYR A 210 -7.25 18.62 7.39
CA TYR A 210 -7.67 17.81 6.26
C TYR A 210 -9.18 17.78 6.12
N TYR A 211 -9.65 17.49 4.92
CA TYR A 211 -11.04 17.09 4.70
C TYR A 211 -11.12 15.93 3.71
N ALA A 212 -12.10 15.06 3.93
CA ALA A 212 -12.42 13.92 3.12
C ALA A 212 -13.64 14.23 2.26
N MET A 213 -13.54 13.93 0.97
CA MET A 213 -14.56 14.22 -0.02
C MET A 213 -14.75 13.05 -0.98
N GLU A 214 -15.78 13.14 -1.80
CA GLU A 214 -16.05 12.19 -2.88
C GLU A 214 -14.84 12.05 -3.80
N TYR A 215 -14.51 10.80 -4.14
CA TYR A 215 -13.55 10.50 -5.19
C TYR A 215 -14.29 10.39 -6.52
N LEU A 216 -13.95 11.27 -7.46
CA LEU A 216 -14.54 11.28 -8.79
C LEU A 216 -13.60 10.56 -9.78
N GLU A 217 -14.09 9.47 -10.37
CA GLU A 217 -13.43 8.78 -11.48
C GLU A 217 -13.76 9.50 -12.79
N GLY A 218 -12.86 10.40 -13.19
CA GLY A 218 -13.07 11.24 -14.36
C GLY A 218 -11.84 12.04 -14.76
N LEU A 219 -12.01 12.88 -15.77
CA LEU A 219 -10.97 13.81 -16.23
C LEU A 219 -11.37 15.24 -15.89
N THR A 220 -10.40 16.09 -15.57
CA THR A 220 -10.67 17.52 -15.46
C THR A 220 -11.09 18.06 -16.83
N LEU A 221 -11.96 19.08 -16.83
CA LEU A 221 -12.37 19.75 -18.06
C LEU A 221 -11.16 20.35 -18.80
N GLU A 222 -10.16 20.81 -18.05
CA GLU A 222 -8.87 21.24 -18.61
C GLU A 222 -8.18 20.12 -19.40
N HIS A 223 -8.04 18.93 -18.81
CA HIS A 223 -7.43 17.78 -19.49
C HIS A 223 -8.26 17.34 -20.69
N LEU A 224 -9.58 17.33 -20.57
CA LEU A 224 -10.48 16.97 -21.67
C LEU A 224 -10.28 17.90 -22.88
N VAL A 225 -10.24 19.22 -22.66
CA VAL A 225 -10.03 20.20 -23.73
C VAL A 225 -8.61 20.11 -24.30
N LYS A 226 -7.59 19.90 -23.46
CA LYS A 226 -6.21 19.72 -23.94
C LYS A 226 -6.05 18.47 -24.81
N ALA A 227 -6.72 17.36 -24.45
CA ALA A 227 -6.61 16.09 -25.16
C ALA A 227 -7.47 16.04 -26.43
N SER A 228 -8.68 16.59 -26.39
CA SER A 228 -9.66 16.48 -27.48
C SER A 228 -9.82 17.74 -28.34
N GLY A 229 -9.15 18.84 -27.96
CA GLY A 229 -9.36 20.15 -28.57
C GLY A 229 -10.65 20.82 -28.09
N PRO A 230 -11.10 21.89 -28.78
CA PRO A 230 -12.34 22.60 -28.43
C PRO A 230 -13.55 21.66 -28.41
N LEU A 231 -14.37 21.76 -27.36
CA LEU A 231 -15.57 20.95 -27.25
C LEU A 231 -16.67 21.44 -28.22
N PRO A 232 -17.49 20.53 -28.77
CA PRO A 232 -18.69 20.91 -29.51
C PRO A 232 -19.59 21.82 -28.66
N PRO A 233 -20.22 22.86 -29.24
CA PRO A 233 -21.03 23.82 -28.48
C PRO A 233 -22.10 23.17 -27.59
N ALA A 234 -22.78 22.13 -28.09
CA ALA A 234 -23.78 21.40 -27.33
C ALA A 234 -23.21 20.75 -26.06
N ARG A 235 -22.01 20.18 -26.12
CA ARG A 235 -21.34 19.55 -24.97
C ARG A 235 -20.85 20.61 -23.97
N ALA A 236 -20.32 21.73 -24.47
CA ALA A 236 -19.91 22.84 -23.63
C ALA A 236 -21.10 23.44 -22.86
N ILE A 237 -22.23 23.69 -23.55
CA ILE A 237 -23.46 24.18 -22.91
C ILE A 237 -23.91 23.21 -21.82
N HIS A 238 -23.96 21.91 -22.11
CA HIS A 238 -24.37 20.91 -21.12
C HIS A 238 -23.53 20.94 -19.84
N LEU A 239 -22.19 20.98 -19.97
CA LEU A 239 -21.28 21.01 -18.82
C LEU A 239 -21.38 22.34 -18.06
N VAL A 240 -21.44 23.47 -18.76
CA VAL A 240 -21.55 24.79 -18.12
C VAL A 240 -22.89 24.93 -17.39
N SER A 241 -24.00 24.41 -17.94
CA SER A 241 -25.29 24.41 -17.25
C SER A 241 -25.25 23.66 -15.92
N GLN A 242 -24.56 22.51 -15.86
CA GLN A 242 -24.36 21.76 -14.62
C GLN A 242 -23.53 22.54 -13.60
N VAL A 243 -22.43 23.16 -14.04
CA VAL A 243 -21.58 24.01 -13.20
C VAL A 243 -22.37 25.21 -12.66
N CYS A 244 -23.17 25.87 -13.50
CA CYS A 244 -24.04 26.96 -13.09
C CYS A 244 -25.08 26.53 -12.05
N GLY A 245 -25.65 25.33 -12.17
CA GLY A 245 -26.57 24.77 -11.18
C GLY A 245 -25.92 24.59 -9.81
N ALA A 246 -24.71 24.01 -9.78
CA ALA A 246 -23.92 23.84 -8.56
C ALA A 246 -23.55 25.18 -7.90
N LEU A 247 -23.07 26.14 -8.71
CA LEU A 247 -22.73 27.48 -8.23
C LEU A 247 -23.96 28.25 -7.73
N HIS A 248 -25.13 28.05 -8.34
CA HIS A 248 -26.36 28.65 -7.88
C HIS A 248 -26.72 28.18 -6.46
N GLU A 249 -26.68 26.87 -6.19
CA GLU A 249 -26.90 26.33 -4.84
C GLU A 249 -25.90 26.90 -3.83
N ALA A 250 -24.61 26.95 -4.21
CA ALA A 250 -23.54 27.51 -3.38
C ALA A 250 -23.83 28.99 -3.02
N HIS A 251 -24.17 29.82 -4.01
CA HIS A 251 -24.45 31.25 -3.81
C HIS A 251 -25.70 31.47 -2.94
N VAL A 252 -26.77 30.70 -3.13
CA VAL A 252 -27.97 30.76 -2.28
C VAL A 252 -27.63 30.40 -0.83
N SER A 253 -26.65 29.52 -0.64
CA SER A 253 -26.14 29.12 0.68
C SER A 253 -25.09 30.09 1.26
N GLY A 254 -24.81 31.21 0.58
CA GLY A 254 -23.84 32.22 1.02
C GLY A 254 -22.37 31.85 0.79
N VAL A 255 -22.09 30.82 -0.02
CA VAL A 255 -20.74 30.42 -0.43
C VAL A 255 -20.44 31.03 -1.79
N VAL A 256 -19.30 31.69 -1.92
CA VAL A 256 -18.80 32.19 -3.21
C VAL A 256 -17.51 31.47 -3.52
N ASP A 257 -17.53 30.62 -4.55
CA ASP A 257 -16.31 30.01 -5.08
C ASP A 257 -15.52 31.08 -5.85
N ARG A 258 -14.31 31.38 -5.35
CA ARG A 258 -13.44 32.43 -5.90
C ARG A 258 -12.42 31.88 -6.90
N ASP A 259 -12.39 30.57 -7.15
CA ASP A 259 -11.38 29.89 -7.95
C ASP A 259 -12.03 28.93 -8.97
N VAL A 260 -13.17 29.33 -9.56
CA VAL A 260 -13.82 28.56 -10.61
C VAL A 260 -12.95 28.53 -11.86
N LYS A 261 -12.45 27.34 -12.22
CA LYS A 261 -11.60 27.11 -13.40
C LYS A 261 -11.78 25.70 -13.96
N PRO A 262 -11.40 25.45 -15.23
CA PRO A 262 -11.54 24.12 -15.85
C PRO A 262 -10.81 22.99 -15.11
N ALA A 263 -9.76 23.30 -14.34
CA ALA A 263 -9.06 22.32 -13.51
C ALA A 263 -9.90 21.81 -12.32
N ASN A 264 -10.93 22.56 -11.89
CA ASN A 264 -11.78 22.23 -10.74
C ASN A 264 -13.09 21.51 -11.15
N VAL A 265 -13.34 21.34 -12.45
CA VAL A 265 -14.51 20.63 -12.97
C VAL A 265 -14.08 19.25 -13.43
N ILE A 266 -14.59 18.19 -12.80
CA ILE A 266 -14.31 16.81 -13.19
C ILE A 266 -15.49 16.25 -13.96
N VAL A 267 -15.24 15.83 -15.19
CA VAL A 267 -16.22 15.17 -16.07
C VAL A 267 -16.16 13.67 -15.80
N THR A 268 -17.29 13.10 -15.39
CA THR A 268 -17.39 11.67 -15.05
C THR A 268 -18.19 10.90 -16.10
N THR A 269 -18.19 9.57 -16.02
CA THR A 269 -18.98 8.72 -16.93
C THR A 269 -20.50 8.94 -16.84
N ARG A 270 -20.99 9.54 -15.74
CA ARG A 270 -22.41 9.86 -15.55
C ARG A 270 -22.84 11.20 -16.16
N GLY A 271 -21.91 11.97 -16.73
CA GLY A 271 -22.17 13.29 -17.30
C GLY A 271 -20.98 14.20 -17.14
#